data_AF-A0A935AH80-F1
#
_entry.id   AF-A0A935AH80-F1
#
_cell.length_a   1.000
_cell.length_b   1.000
_cell.length_c   1.000
_cell.angle_alpha   90.00
_cell.angle_beta   90.00
_cell.angle_gamma   90.00
#
_symmetry.space_group_name_H-M   'P 1'
#
loop_
_entity.id
_entity.type
_entity.pdbx_description
1 polymer ?
#
loop_
_entity_poly.entity_id
_entity_poly.type
_entity_poly.pdbx_seq_one_letter_code
_entity_poly.pdbx_strand_id
1 'polypeptide(L)'
;MGSLKPYVKLELINHSNYVIEKVLAESSIETLILNGQSVVDIFKASYNCDFIKREISSLDLFRKNGMNVKGIIYQGASGITNKNGNQIKVIGYNHNIQSSFGITNAVLKSIKLKSLK
;
A
#
# COMPACT_ATOMS: atom_id res chain seq x y z
N MET A 1 23.76 -2.17 -10.31
CA MET A 1 22.65 -1.30 -9.86
C MET A 1 22.69 -1.26 -8.34
N GLY A 2 22.95 -0.09 -7.77
CA GLY A 2 23.27 0.07 -6.35
C GLY A 2 22.10 -0.28 -5.45
N SER A 3 22.19 -1.41 -4.74
CA SER A 3 21.30 -1.68 -3.62
C SER A 3 21.75 -0.83 -2.42
N LEU A 4 20.79 -0.19 -1.76
CA LEU A 4 21.04 0.46 -0.47
C LEU A 4 21.58 -0.59 0.50
N LYS A 5 22.62 -0.24 1.25
CA LYS A 5 23.11 -1.10 2.33
C LYS A 5 21.97 -1.37 3.32
N PRO A 6 21.86 -2.57 3.90
CA PRO A 6 20.74 -2.93 4.77
C PRO A 6 20.47 -1.94 5.91
N TYR A 7 21.52 -1.39 6.52
CA TYR A 7 21.37 -0.40 7.60
C TYR A 7 20.75 0.91 7.12
N VAL A 8 21.11 1.40 5.92
CA VAL A 8 20.53 2.64 5.35
C VAL A 8 19.05 2.42 5.06
N LYS A 9 18.68 1.24 4.55
CA LYS A 9 17.28 0.89 4.31
C LYS A 9 16.47 0.90 5.61
N LEU A 10 17.01 0.30 6.68
CA LEU A 10 16.36 0.30 7.99
C LEU A 10 16.20 1.70 8.56
N GLU A 11 17.23 2.53 8.45
CA GLU A 11 17.19 3.92 8.91
C GLU A 11 16.11 4.73 8.18
N LEU A 12 16.01 4.59 6.86
CA LEU A 12 14.96 5.24 6.07
C LEU A 12 13.56 4.75 6.46
N ILE A 13 13.39 3.45 6.69
CA ILE A 13 12.11 2.89 7.16
C ILE A 13 11.74 3.49 8.51
N ASN A 14 12.66 3.55 9.46
CA ASN A 14 12.39 4.09 10.80
C ASN A 14 12.01 5.58 10.77
N HIS A 15 12.72 6.39 9.99
CA HIS A 15 12.37 7.81 9.82
C HIS A 15 11.00 7.98 9.13
N SER A 16 10.73 7.16 8.10
CA SER A 16 9.44 7.19 7.40
C SER A 16 8.30 6.78 8.31
N ASN A 17 8.52 5.79 9.19
CA ASN A 17 7.51 5.27 10.09
C ASN A 17 6.98 6.35 11.04
N TYR A 18 7.90 7.14 11.62
CA TYR A 18 7.56 8.26 12.48
C TYR A 18 6.68 9.30 11.76
N VAL A 19 7.08 9.68 10.54
CA VAL A 19 6.34 10.68 9.75
C VAL A 19 4.96 10.16 9.37
N ILE A 20 4.87 8.92 8.88
CA ILE A 20 3.60 8.30 8.48
C ILE A 20 2.66 8.18 9.68
N GLU A 21 3.16 7.74 10.84
CA GLU A 21 2.36 7.62 12.05
C GLU A 21 1.75 8.96 12.46
N LYS A 22 2.57 10.02 12.47
CA LYS A 22 2.09 11.37 12.76
C LYS A 22 1.04 11.86 11.79
N VAL A 23 1.29 11.71 10.48
CA VAL A 23 0.34 12.11 9.44
C VAL A 23 -0.98 11.36 9.59
N LEU A 24 -0.93 10.05 9.82
CA LEU A 24 -2.13 9.23 9.97
C LEU A 24 -2.92 9.60 11.23
N ALA A 25 -2.23 9.74 12.37
CA ALA A 25 -2.85 10.11 13.65
C ALA A 25 -3.52 11.49 13.62
N GLU A 26 -2.94 12.46 12.92
CA GLU A 26 -3.45 13.84 12.84
C GLU A 26 -4.45 14.04 11.68
N SER A 27 -4.69 13.02 10.87
CA SER A 27 -5.61 13.07 9.73
C SER A 27 -7.02 12.58 10.07
N SER A 28 -7.99 12.88 9.19
CA SER A 28 -9.31 12.21 9.14
C SER A 28 -9.30 10.97 8.23
N ILE A 29 -8.14 10.41 7.89
CA ILE A 29 -8.08 9.24 7.01
C ILE A 29 -8.68 8.04 7.73
N GLU A 30 -9.64 7.40 7.09
CA GLU A 30 -10.30 6.20 7.63
C GLU A 30 -9.82 4.91 6.98
N THR A 31 -9.28 4.99 5.76
CA THR A 31 -8.83 3.84 4.99
C THR A 31 -7.51 4.15 4.30
N LEU A 32 -6.55 3.25 4.46
CA LEU A 32 -5.25 3.27 3.80
C LEU A 32 -5.15 2.11 2.81
N ILE A 33 -4.69 2.39 1.59
CA ILE A 33 -4.45 1.39 0.56
C ILE A 33 -2.95 1.20 0.38
N LEU A 34 -2.46 -0.02 0.60
CA LEU A 34 -1.06 -0.39 0.44
C LEU A 34 -0.84 -1.08 -0.90
N ASN A 35 0.15 -0.61 -1.65
CA ASN A 35 0.35 -0.98 -3.03
C ASN A 35 1.69 -1.73 -3.22
N GLY A 36 1.60 -3.05 -3.42
CA GLY A 36 2.75 -3.93 -3.60
C GLY A 36 3.14 -4.68 -2.33
N GLN A 37 3.62 -5.91 -2.52
CA GLN A 37 3.94 -6.85 -1.44
C GLN A 37 4.91 -6.27 -0.39
N SER A 38 6.00 -5.65 -0.83
CA SER A 38 6.99 -5.08 0.10
C SER A 38 6.44 -3.96 0.97
N VAL A 39 5.47 -3.18 0.48
CA VAL A 39 4.81 -2.14 1.27
C VAL A 39 3.92 -2.77 2.33
N VAL A 40 3.15 -3.80 1.96
CA VAL A 40 2.32 -4.58 2.90
C VAL A 40 3.19 -5.18 4.02
N ASP A 41 4.31 -5.79 3.67
CA ASP A 41 5.20 -6.44 4.64
C ASP A 41 5.84 -5.44 5.60
N ILE A 42 6.37 -4.32 5.09
CA ILE A 42 6.95 -3.26 5.91
C ILE A 42 5.90 -2.64 6.82
N PHE A 43 4.70 -2.35 6.31
CA PHE A 43 3.62 -1.76 7.09
C PHE A 43 3.15 -2.71 8.19
N LYS A 44 2.99 -4.02 7.86
CA LYS A 44 2.65 -5.05 8.85
C LYS A 44 3.65 -5.07 10.00
N ALA A 45 4.95 -5.11 9.67
CA ALA A 45 6.02 -5.17 10.65
C ALA A 45 6.13 -3.88 11.49
N SER A 46 5.81 -2.73 10.90
CA SER A 46 5.98 -1.42 11.55
C SER A 46 4.82 -1.05 12.47
N TYR A 47 3.60 -1.50 12.16
CA TYR A 47 2.38 -1.03 12.82
C TYR A 47 1.53 -2.16 13.41
N ASN A 48 2.16 -3.32 13.64
CA ASN A 48 1.55 -4.51 14.24
C ASN A 48 0.14 -4.83 13.69
N CYS A 49 0.02 -4.85 12.35
CA CYS A 49 -1.27 -5.08 11.70
C CYS A 49 -1.55 -6.57 11.55
N ASP A 50 -2.70 -7.01 12.04
CA ASP A 50 -3.21 -8.34 11.74
C ASP A 50 -3.99 -8.32 10.42
N PHE A 51 -3.36 -8.86 9.38
CA PHE A 51 -3.98 -8.99 8.07
C PHE A 51 -4.60 -10.37 7.86
N ILE A 52 -5.90 -10.36 7.53
CA ILE A 52 -6.55 -11.49 6.87
C ILE A 52 -6.15 -11.46 5.40
N LYS A 53 -5.53 -12.54 4.93
CA LYS A 53 -5.12 -12.70 3.54
C LYS A 53 -6.19 -13.45 2.75
N ARG A 54 -6.53 -12.97 1.56
CA ARG A 54 -7.44 -13.65 0.63
C ARG A 54 -6.88 -13.62 -0.78
N GLU A 55 -6.81 -14.78 -1.41
CA GLU A 55 -6.54 -14.87 -2.84
C GLU A 55 -7.78 -14.47 -3.63
N ILE A 56 -7.61 -13.64 -4.65
CA ILE A 56 -8.67 -13.21 -5.55
C ILE A 56 -8.18 -13.40 -6.97
N SER A 57 -8.73 -14.41 -7.64
CA SER A 57 -8.33 -14.78 -9.01
C SER A 57 -8.49 -13.66 -10.03
N SER A 58 -9.47 -12.76 -9.85
CA SER A 58 -9.65 -11.58 -10.71
C SER A 58 -8.53 -10.54 -10.56
N LEU A 59 -7.66 -10.69 -9.56
CA LEU A 59 -6.45 -9.87 -9.35
C LEU A 59 -5.17 -10.58 -9.81
N ASP A 60 -5.28 -11.77 -10.39
CA ASP A 60 -4.13 -12.49 -10.92
C ASP A 60 -3.46 -11.67 -12.03
N LEU A 61 -2.14 -11.54 -11.94
CA LEU A 61 -1.32 -10.90 -12.95
C LEU A 61 -0.84 -11.94 -13.95
N PHE A 62 -1.43 -11.93 -15.14
CA PHE A 62 -0.98 -12.76 -16.26
C PHE A 62 0.16 -12.07 -16.99
N ARG A 63 1.36 -12.66 -16.91
CA ARG A 63 2.55 -12.11 -17.56
C ARG A 63 2.80 -12.81 -18.89
N LYS A 64 3.33 -12.06 -19.87
CA LYS A 64 3.63 -12.58 -21.22
C LYS A 64 4.65 -13.74 -21.23
N ASN A 65 5.44 -13.88 -20.16
CA ASN A 65 6.42 -14.96 -19.99
C ASN A 65 5.87 -16.18 -19.25
N GLY A 66 4.56 -16.27 -19.03
CA GLY A 66 3.91 -17.42 -18.39
C GLY A 66 4.05 -17.47 -16.86
N MET A 67 4.87 -16.61 -16.24
CA MET A 67 4.96 -16.50 -14.78
C MET A 67 3.80 -15.67 -14.24
N ASN A 68 2.64 -16.30 -14.10
CA ASN A 68 1.48 -15.69 -13.50
C ASN A 68 1.71 -15.46 -12.01
N VAL A 69 1.25 -14.32 -11.49
CA VAL A 69 1.37 -14.01 -10.07
C VAL A 69 -0.02 -13.90 -9.46
N LYS A 70 -0.29 -14.71 -8.45
CA LYS A 70 -1.59 -14.75 -7.76
C LYS A 70 -1.93 -13.42 -7.12
N GLY A 71 -3.14 -12.94 -7.31
CA GLY A 71 -3.63 -11.71 -6.70
C GLY A 71 -4.05 -11.95 -5.25
N ILE A 72 -3.43 -11.21 -4.32
CA ILE A 72 -3.72 -11.33 -2.89
C ILE A 72 -4.17 -9.99 -2.34
N ILE A 73 -5.31 -10.00 -1.64
CA ILE A 73 -5.76 -8.90 -0.78
C ILE A 73 -5.39 -9.20 0.67
N TYR A 74 -4.93 -8.16 1.35
CA TYR A 74 -4.68 -8.12 2.78
C TYR A 74 -5.65 -7.13 3.40
N GLN A 75 -6.41 -7.53 4.42
CA GLN A 75 -7.34 -6.64 5.11
C GLN A 75 -7.15 -6.70 6.61
N GLY A 76 -7.12 -5.53 7.25
CA GLY A 76 -6.98 -5.41 8.69
C GLY A 76 -7.19 -3.96 9.13
N ALA A 77 -6.77 -3.67 10.35
CA ALA A 77 -6.71 -2.33 10.89
C ALA A 77 -5.28 -2.03 11.35
N SER A 78 -4.85 -0.77 11.24
CA SER A 78 -3.58 -0.34 11.81
C SER A 78 -3.70 -0.22 13.33
N GLY A 79 -2.58 -0.41 14.03
CA GLY A 79 -2.47 0.01 15.45
C GLY A 79 -2.56 1.53 15.67
N ILE A 80 -2.68 2.33 14.61
CA ILE A 80 -2.82 3.78 14.66
C ILE A 80 -4.30 4.18 14.72
N THR A 81 -4.60 5.10 15.62
CA THR A 81 -5.89 5.77 15.75
C THR A 81 -5.80 7.17 15.12
N ASN A 82 -6.75 7.51 14.25
CA ASN A 82 -6.81 8.81 13.60
C ASN A 82 -7.36 9.92 14.52
N LYS A 83 -7.43 11.16 14.04
CA LYS A 83 -7.86 12.31 14.85
C LYS A 83 -9.30 12.22 15.35
N ASN A 84 -10.11 11.37 14.72
CA ASN A 84 -11.51 11.12 15.07
C ASN A 84 -11.65 9.99 16.10
N GLY A 85 -10.56 9.40 16.59
CA GLY A 85 -10.59 8.30 17.55
C GLY A 85 -10.85 6.92 16.93
N ASN A 86 -10.82 6.81 15.60
CA ASN A 86 -11.09 5.56 14.89
C ASN A 86 -9.78 4.87 14.47
N GLN A 87 -9.74 3.53 14.57
CA GLN A 87 -8.67 2.76 13.94
C GLN A 87 -8.75 2.87 12.41
N ILE A 88 -7.60 3.03 11.77
CA ILE A 88 -7.53 3.17 10.31
C ILE A 88 -7.63 1.78 9.68
N LYS A 89 -8.59 1.61 8.77
CA LYS A 89 -8.74 0.38 7.98
C LYS A 89 -7.61 0.31 6.97
N VAL A 90 -7.02 -0.87 6.79
CA VAL A 90 -5.90 -1.07 5.87
C VAL A 90 -6.22 -2.16 4.87
N ILE A 91 -6.06 -1.84 3.59
CA ILE A 91 -6.25 -2.76 2.47
C ILE A 91 -4.95 -2.82 1.68
N GLY A 92 -4.29 -3.98 1.67
CA GLY A 92 -3.05 -4.19 0.94
C GLY A 92 -3.23 -5.09 -0.28
N TYR A 93 -2.43 -4.84 -1.30
CA TYR A 93 -2.35 -5.67 -2.52
C TYR A 93 -0.90 -6.11 -2.73
N ASN A 94 -0.68 -7.39 -3.05
CA ASN A 94 0.68 -7.88 -3.33
C ASN A 94 1.26 -7.35 -4.65
N HIS A 95 0.41 -6.93 -5.57
CA HIS A 95 0.81 -6.36 -6.85
C HIS A 95 0.68 -4.85 -6.85
N ASN A 96 1.44 -4.21 -7.74
CA ASN A 96 1.23 -2.81 -7.99
C ASN A 96 -0.10 -2.63 -8.77
N ILE A 97 -1.13 -2.12 -8.08
CA ILE A 97 -2.47 -1.83 -8.59
C ILE A 97 -2.40 -1.03 -9.91
N GLN A 98 -1.38 -0.18 -10.08
CA GLN A 98 -1.16 0.61 -11.29
C GLN A 98 -0.78 -0.24 -12.50
N SER A 99 0.08 -1.25 -12.32
CA SER A 99 0.44 -2.18 -13.39
C SER A 99 -0.62 -3.25 -13.62
N SER A 100 -1.39 -3.61 -12.58
CA SER A 100 -2.33 -4.73 -12.65
C SER A 100 -3.66 -4.41 -13.31
N PHE A 101 -4.06 -3.13 -13.34
CA PHE A 101 -5.37 -2.75 -13.85
C PHE A 101 -5.33 -1.82 -15.07
N GLY A 102 -4.15 -1.59 -15.67
CA GLY A 102 -4.01 -0.58 -16.73
C GLY A 102 -4.44 0.84 -16.27
N ILE A 103 -4.54 1.01 -14.95
CA ILE A 103 -5.13 2.17 -14.27
C ILE A 103 -4.34 3.44 -14.55
N THR A 104 -3.08 3.33 -14.97
CA THR A 104 -2.25 4.48 -15.32
C THR A 104 -2.95 5.38 -16.34
N ASN A 105 -3.56 4.85 -17.40
CA ASN A 105 -4.20 5.70 -18.41
C ASN A 105 -5.55 6.29 -17.97
N ALA A 106 -6.36 5.52 -17.26
CA ALA A 106 -7.68 5.97 -16.80
C ALA A 106 -7.57 7.01 -15.67
N VAL A 107 -6.64 6.79 -14.73
CA VAL A 107 -6.38 7.71 -13.61
C VAL A 107 -5.56 8.93 -14.05
N LEU A 108 -4.61 8.80 -14.99
CA LEU A 108 -3.96 9.99 -15.58
C LEU A 108 -4.98 10.88 -16.30
N LYS A 109 -5.97 10.30 -16.99
CA LYS A 109 -7.05 11.06 -17.65
C LYS A 109 -7.92 11.80 -16.63
N SER A 110 -8.27 11.18 -15.50
CA SER A 110 -9.10 11.84 -14.48
C SER A 110 -8.34 12.92 -13.68
N ILE A 111 -7.03 12.76 -13.49
CA ILE A 111 -6.18 13.78 -12.85
C ILE A 111 -6.00 15.00 -13.77
N LYS A 112 -5.76 14.80 -15.09
CA LYS A 112 -5.64 15.92 -16.05
C LYS A 112 -6.92 16.76 -16.20
N LEU A 113 -8.09 16.17 -15.98
CA LEU A 113 -9.37 16.89 -16.07
C LEU A 113 -9.68 17.79 -14.86
N LYS A 114 -9.00 17.61 -13.72
CA LYS A 114 -9.23 18.41 -12.49
C LYS A 114 -8.34 19.64 -12.35
N SER A 115 -7.33 19.84 -13.21
CA SER A 115 -6.47 21.04 -13.21
C SER A 115 -6.94 22.14 -14.17
N LEU A 116 -8.17 22.08 -14.67
CA LEU A 116 -8.78 23.08 -15.57
C LEU A 116 -10.21 23.47 -15.15
N LYS A 117 -10.48 23.55 -13.84
CA LYS A 117 -11.67 24.21 -13.31
C LYS A 117 -11.32 25.08 -12.13
#